data_AF-A0A7C6NZQ2-F1
#
_entry.id   AF-A0A7C6NZQ2-F1
#
_cell.length_a   1.000
_cell.length_b   1.000
_cell.length_c   1.000
_cell.angle_alpha   90.00
_cell.angle_beta   90.00
_cell.angle_gamma   90.00
#
_symmetry.space_group_name_H-M   'P 1'
#
loop_
_entity.id
_entity.type
_entity.pdbx_description
1 polymer ?
#
loop_
_entity_poly.entity_id
_entity_poly.type
_entity_poly.pdbx_seq_one_letter_code
_entity_poly.pdbx_strand_id
1 'polypeptide(L)'
;MIMGKERHVVALSGGKDSAALAVYLKHKHPDLDVEYVFTDTGCELPETYEYLDRIRAVLNIDITVIKPEKGWDDYWTLVKVKETPYGIFPYLPSPQQRWCTEVLKLQPYEQWVAKTFTDCIVHSYVGIRADEAADRKGMVTRNPLLETRFPFIEDGLALKDIERLLTDSGLGLPSYYSWRKRSGCYFCFYQSKREWLGLWRHHPDLYYRAMEYETYLPEKGIVFTWCQGISLGELLEKRDDFAILPEEGKNNTEYTVSPDNKLIKTLSHINQGGGGSNSVSVSITTRSDGRKTAEAP
;
A
#
# COMPACT_ATOMS: atom_id res chain seq x y z
N MET A 1 -2.38 -26.05 32.21
CA MET A 1 -2.17 -24.69 31.69
C MET A 1 -1.10 -24.80 30.63
N ILE A 2 -1.44 -24.60 29.35
CA ILE A 2 -0.44 -24.55 28.29
C ILE A 2 0.30 -23.23 28.53
N MET A 3 1.49 -23.26 29.12
CA MET A 3 2.44 -22.14 29.04
C MET A 3 2.98 -22.09 27.61
N GLY A 4 2.07 -21.84 26.67
CA GLY A 4 2.31 -21.96 25.23
C GLY A 4 3.29 -20.90 24.82
N LYS A 5 4.24 -21.28 23.95
CA LYS A 5 5.07 -20.30 23.27
C LYS A 5 4.16 -19.24 22.64
N GLU A 6 4.57 -17.98 22.69
CA GLU A 6 3.87 -16.89 22.00
C GLU A 6 4.65 -16.55 20.73
N ARG A 7 3.94 -16.12 19.69
CA ARG A 7 4.50 -15.69 18.41
C ARG A 7 3.89 -14.36 18.00
N HIS A 8 4.72 -13.49 17.43
CA HIS A 8 4.33 -12.12 17.10
C HIS A 8 4.48 -11.94 15.59
N VAL A 9 3.40 -11.55 14.92
CA VAL A 9 3.37 -11.44 13.46
C VAL A 9 2.88 -10.06 13.04
N VAL A 10 3.60 -9.44 12.12
CA VAL A 10 3.19 -8.18 11.47
C VAL A 10 3.01 -8.45 9.98
N ALA A 11 1.77 -8.32 9.50
CA ALA A 11 1.47 -8.38 8.08
C ALA A 11 1.71 -7.00 7.44
N LEU A 12 2.77 -6.89 6.65
CA LEU A 12 3.08 -5.72 5.86
C LEU A 12 2.18 -5.70 4.61
N SER A 13 1.58 -4.55 4.32
CA SER A 13 0.72 -4.36 3.13
C SER A 13 1.42 -3.55 2.02
N GLY A 14 2.66 -3.12 2.27
CA GLY A 14 3.36 -2.10 1.48
C GLY A 14 2.75 -0.69 1.60
N GLY A 15 1.83 -0.48 2.54
CA GLY A 15 1.27 0.82 2.91
C GLY A 15 1.95 1.50 4.10
N LYS A 16 1.68 2.80 4.26
CA LYS A 16 2.23 3.62 5.34
C LYS A 16 1.92 3.07 6.74
N ASP A 17 0.67 2.64 6.98
CA ASP A 17 0.23 2.28 8.33
C ASP A 17 0.88 0.97 8.81
N SER A 18 0.97 -0.06 7.95
CA SER A 18 1.66 -1.31 8.30
C SER A 18 3.17 -1.12 8.45
N ALA A 19 3.76 -0.22 7.67
CA ALA A 19 5.18 0.08 7.78
C ALA A 19 5.52 0.85 9.07
N ALA A 20 4.69 1.83 9.42
CA ALA A 20 4.82 2.54 10.69
C ALA A 20 4.62 1.60 11.87
N LEU A 21 3.76 0.58 11.75
CA LEU A 21 3.56 -0.40 12.81
C LEU A 21 4.83 -1.23 13.05
N ALA A 22 5.52 -1.62 11.99
CA ALA A 22 6.81 -2.31 12.10
C ALA A 22 7.87 -1.44 12.79
N VAL A 23 7.97 -0.16 12.40
CA VAL A 23 8.84 0.83 13.06
C VAL A 23 8.49 0.96 14.55
N TYR A 24 7.19 1.10 14.83
CA TYR A 24 6.67 1.32 16.16
C TYR A 24 6.97 0.16 17.12
N LEU A 25 6.67 -1.07 16.69
CA LEU A 25 6.93 -2.27 17.50
C LEU A 25 8.42 -2.46 17.74
N LYS A 26 9.26 -2.27 16.73
CA LYS A 26 10.73 -2.40 16.87
C LYS A 26 11.31 -1.38 17.85
N HIS A 27 10.75 -0.17 17.91
CA HIS A 27 11.20 0.87 18.84
C HIS A 27 10.67 0.66 20.26
N LYS A 28 9.36 0.40 20.40
CA LYS A 28 8.69 0.29 21.69
C LYS A 28 8.94 -1.05 22.39
N HIS A 29 9.15 -2.11 21.61
CA HIS A 29 9.32 -3.48 22.09
C HIS A 29 10.50 -4.15 21.37
N PRO A 30 11.75 -3.69 21.60
CA PRO A 30 12.93 -4.21 20.90
C PRO A 30 13.21 -5.69 21.21
N ASP A 31 12.71 -6.20 22.33
CA ASP A 31 12.88 -7.59 22.76
C ASP A 31 11.85 -8.54 22.14
N LEU A 32 10.82 -8.03 21.45
CA LEU A 32 9.86 -8.88 20.74
C LEU A 32 10.49 -9.47 19.48
N ASP A 33 10.50 -10.80 19.40
CA ASP A 33 10.82 -11.54 18.18
C ASP A 33 9.61 -11.51 17.24
N VAL A 34 9.61 -10.58 16.30
CA VAL A 34 8.50 -10.33 15.37
C VAL A 34 8.79 -10.93 14.00
N GLU A 35 7.90 -11.81 13.54
CA GLU A 35 7.89 -12.29 12.16
C GLU A 35 7.13 -11.30 11.26
N TYR A 36 7.84 -10.76 10.28
CA TYR A 36 7.24 -9.88 9.28
C TYR A 36 6.86 -10.68 8.04
N VAL A 37 5.61 -10.51 7.60
CA VAL A 37 5.09 -11.24 6.44
C VAL A 37 4.48 -10.29 5.43
N PHE A 38 4.50 -10.68 4.16
CA PHE A 38 3.80 -10.00 3.08
C PHE A 38 3.01 -11.02 2.28
N THR A 39 1.69 -10.85 2.20
CA THR A 39 0.85 -11.70 1.34
C THR A 39 0.81 -11.10 -0.05
N ASP A 40 1.65 -11.65 -0.94
CA ASP A 40 1.81 -11.20 -2.31
C ASP A 40 0.69 -11.75 -3.18
N THR A 41 -0.16 -10.84 -3.67
CA THR A 41 -1.27 -11.20 -4.56
C THR A 41 -0.81 -11.49 -5.99
N GLY A 42 0.43 -11.13 -6.35
CA GLY A 42 0.91 -11.08 -7.72
C GLY A 42 0.36 -9.92 -8.54
N CYS A 43 -0.44 -9.03 -7.93
CA CYS A 43 -1.10 -7.90 -8.60
C CYS A 43 -0.76 -6.55 -7.96
N GLU A 44 0.30 -6.48 -7.16
CA GLU A 44 0.70 -5.26 -6.47
C GLU A 44 1.46 -4.31 -7.41
N LEU A 45 1.49 -3.03 -7.08
CA LEU A 45 2.27 -2.05 -7.86
C LEU A 45 3.79 -2.32 -7.74
N PRO A 46 4.60 -2.01 -8.77
CA PRO A 46 6.06 -2.04 -8.66
C PRO A 46 6.58 -1.27 -7.44
N GLU A 47 6.03 -0.09 -7.19
CA GLU A 47 6.38 0.76 -6.04
C GLU A 47 6.08 0.10 -4.68
N THR A 48 5.13 -0.83 -4.62
CA THR A 48 4.87 -1.63 -3.41
C THR A 48 6.05 -2.53 -3.10
N TYR A 49 6.60 -3.22 -4.11
CA TYR A 49 7.75 -4.10 -3.94
C TYR A 49 9.01 -3.30 -3.58
N GLU A 50 9.26 -2.19 -4.27
CA GLU A 50 10.36 -1.26 -3.94
C GLU A 50 10.28 -0.77 -2.48
N TYR A 51 9.07 -0.46 -2.01
CA TYR A 51 8.89 -0.01 -0.64
C TYR A 51 9.11 -1.12 0.38
N LEU A 52 8.74 -2.37 0.08
CA LEU A 52 9.05 -3.52 0.94
C LEU A 52 10.56 -3.75 1.05
N ASP A 53 11.31 -3.58 -0.04
CA ASP A 53 12.77 -3.65 -0.01
C ASP A 53 13.39 -2.53 0.82
N ARG A 54 12.84 -1.33 0.73
CA ARG A 54 13.23 -0.22 1.61
C ARG A 54 12.94 -0.53 3.08
N ILE A 55 11.79 -1.12 3.39
CA ILE A 55 11.45 -1.56 4.76
C ILE A 55 12.50 -2.57 5.27
N ARG A 56 12.85 -3.59 4.47
CA ARG A 56 13.90 -4.57 4.81
C ARG A 56 15.21 -3.88 5.16
N ALA A 57 15.64 -2.97 4.29
CA ALA A 57 16.92 -2.27 4.45
C ALA A 57 16.95 -1.33 5.67
N VAL A 58 15.92 -0.50 5.83
CA VAL A 58 15.87 0.51 6.92
C VAL A 58 15.72 -0.16 8.29
N LEU A 59 14.86 -1.17 8.38
CA LEU A 59 14.63 -1.86 9.65
C LEU A 59 15.60 -3.01 9.89
N ASN A 60 16.41 -3.42 8.90
CA ASN A 60 17.23 -4.62 8.97
C ASN A 60 16.41 -5.84 9.43
N ILE A 61 15.39 -6.19 8.64
CA ILE A 61 14.47 -7.30 8.88
C ILE A 61 14.31 -8.15 7.62
N ASP A 62 14.01 -9.42 7.81
CA ASP A 62 13.48 -10.29 6.76
C ASP A 62 11.96 -10.13 6.66
N ILE A 63 11.43 -10.31 5.45
CA ILE A 63 9.98 -10.35 5.20
C ILE A 63 9.67 -11.65 4.47
N THR A 64 8.95 -12.54 5.14
CA THR A 64 8.44 -13.79 4.59
C THR A 64 7.34 -13.50 3.58
N VAL A 65 7.51 -13.94 2.34
CA VAL A 65 6.52 -13.76 1.28
C VAL A 65 5.58 -14.96 1.25
N ILE A 66 4.29 -14.70 1.45
CA ILE A 66 3.21 -15.69 1.38
C ILE A 66 2.50 -15.49 0.03
N LYS A 67 2.39 -16.55 -0.77
CA LYS A 67 1.68 -16.52 -2.04
C LYS A 67 0.42 -17.37 -1.98
N PRO A 68 -0.69 -16.95 -2.62
CA PRO A 68 -1.85 -17.81 -2.77
C PRO A 68 -1.50 -19.02 -3.64
N GLU A 69 -2.14 -20.15 -3.36
CA GLU A 69 -1.99 -21.37 -4.18
C GLU A 69 -2.50 -21.14 -5.61
N LYS A 70 -3.52 -20.30 -5.76
CA LYS A 70 -4.18 -19.98 -7.02
C LYS A 70 -4.12 -18.48 -7.24
N GLY A 71 -3.53 -18.05 -8.35
CA GLY A 71 -3.34 -16.64 -8.66
C GLY A 71 -4.55 -15.99 -9.32
N TRP A 72 -4.42 -14.68 -9.54
CA TRP A 72 -5.45 -13.86 -10.16
C TRP A 72 -5.74 -14.32 -11.59
N ASP A 73 -4.72 -14.29 -12.45
CA ASP A 73 -4.85 -14.50 -13.90
C ASP A 73 -5.08 -15.96 -14.32
N ASP A 74 -4.44 -16.88 -13.61
CA ASP A 74 -4.42 -18.31 -13.93
C ASP A 74 -5.64 -19.05 -13.39
N TYR A 75 -6.38 -18.46 -12.46
CA TYR A 75 -7.51 -19.14 -11.83
C TYR A 75 -8.67 -18.22 -11.47
N TRP A 76 -8.46 -17.20 -10.63
CA TRP A 76 -9.59 -16.52 -10.00
C TRP A 76 -10.44 -15.71 -10.98
N THR A 77 -9.85 -15.09 -12.00
CA THR A 77 -10.59 -14.40 -13.08
C THR A 77 -11.46 -15.36 -13.89
N LEU A 78 -11.09 -16.64 -13.99
CA LEU A 78 -11.79 -17.65 -14.77
C LEU A 78 -12.97 -18.28 -14.02
N VAL A 79 -12.87 -18.39 -12.69
CA VAL A 79 -13.89 -19.08 -11.88
C VAL A 79 -14.86 -18.15 -11.17
N LYS A 80 -14.51 -16.86 -11.03
CA LYS A 80 -15.41 -15.85 -10.47
C LYS A 80 -16.35 -15.35 -11.55
N VAL A 81 -17.37 -16.16 -11.82
CA VAL A 81 -18.36 -15.92 -12.87
C VAL A 81 -19.76 -15.69 -12.32
N LYS A 82 -20.60 -15.05 -13.13
CA LYS A 82 -22.02 -14.87 -12.88
C LYS A 82 -22.81 -15.35 -14.10
N GLU A 83 -23.82 -16.18 -13.83
CA GLU A 83 -24.77 -16.62 -14.84
C GLU A 83 -25.77 -15.50 -15.13
N THR A 84 -26.05 -15.30 -16.41
CA THR A 84 -27.00 -14.31 -16.93
C THR A 84 -27.85 -14.96 -18.02
N PRO A 85 -29.00 -14.37 -18.40
CA PRO A 85 -29.79 -14.84 -19.53
C PRO A 85 -29.03 -14.89 -20.87
N TYR A 86 -27.87 -14.21 -20.96
CA TYR A 86 -27.06 -14.12 -22.17
C TYR A 86 -25.76 -14.93 -22.09
N GLY A 87 -25.57 -15.72 -21.03
CA GLY A 87 -24.38 -16.56 -20.82
C GLY A 87 -23.73 -16.39 -19.45
N ILE A 88 -22.58 -17.02 -19.28
CA ILE A 88 -21.77 -17.00 -18.06
C ILE A 88 -20.59 -16.04 -18.30
N PHE A 89 -20.44 -15.06 -17.42
CA PHE A 89 -19.44 -14.01 -17.57
C PHE A 89 -18.59 -13.85 -16.31
N PRO A 90 -17.28 -13.59 -16.42
CA PRO A 90 -16.47 -13.24 -15.27
C PRO A 90 -16.97 -11.93 -14.65
N TYR A 91 -16.90 -11.82 -13.32
CA TYR A 91 -17.24 -10.60 -12.60
C TYR A 91 -16.08 -10.14 -11.71
N LEU A 92 -15.96 -8.82 -11.58
CA LEU A 92 -14.90 -8.18 -10.82
C LEU A 92 -15.23 -8.10 -9.31
N PRO A 93 -14.22 -8.07 -8.43
CA PRO A 93 -14.43 -7.80 -7.03
C PRO A 93 -14.89 -6.35 -6.85
N SER A 94 -15.69 -6.11 -5.81
CA SER A 94 -16.28 -4.80 -5.54
C SER A 94 -16.26 -4.48 -4.04
N PRO A 95 -16.58 -3.24 -3.62
CA PRO A 95 -16.72 -2.91 -2.20
C PRO A 95 -17.69 -3.84 -1.45
N GLN A 96 -18.74 -4.30 -2.14
CA GLN A 96 -19.73 -5.22 -1.60
C GLN A 96 -19.28 -6.69 -1.67
N GLN A 97 -18.49 -7.06 -2.69
CA GLN A 97 -18.01 -8.42 -2.92
C GLN A 97 -16.48 -8.46 -3.00
N ARG A 98 -15.85 -8.42 -1.83
CA ARG A 98 -14.39 -8.32 -1.67
C ARG A 98 -13.68 -9.68 -1.77
N TRP A 99 -14.11 -10.53 -2.70
CA TRP A 99 -13.61 -11.91 -2.81
C TRP A 99 -12.09 -11.97 -3.04
N CYS A 100 -11.50 -10.96 -3.69
CA CYS A 100 -10.04 -10.89 -3.87
C CYS A 100 -9.28 -10.78 -2.53
N THR A 101 -9.85 -10.09 -1.54
CA THR A 101 -9.26 -10.00 -0.19
C THR A 101 -9.29 -11.36 0.48
N GLU A 102 -10.40 -12.09 0.38
CA GLU A 102 -10.55 -13.41 0.97
C GLU A 102 -9.55 -14.41 0.37
N VAL A 103 -9.56 -14.57 -0.95
CA VAL A 103 -8.84 -15.68 -1.61
C VAL A 103 -7.36 -15.41 -1.85
N LEU A 104 -6.97 -14.14 -2.03
CA LEU A 104 -5.58 -13.78 -2.31
C LEU A 104 -4.83 -13.31 -1.06
N LYS A 105 -5.52 -12.87 0.00
CA LYS A 105 -4.87 -12.32 1.19
C LYS A 105 -5.15 -13.12 2.46
N LEU A 106 -6.42 -13.28 2.81
CA LEU A 106 -6.80 -13.86 4.11
C LEU A 106 -6.56 -15.37 4.15
N GLN A 107 -7.10 -16.13 3.20
CA GLN A 107 -6.94 -17.58 3.16
C GLN A 107 -5.46 -18.01 3.11
N PRO A 108 -4.59 -17.45 2.24
CA PRO A 108 -3.18 -17.81 2.22
C PRO A 108 -2.46 -17.49 3.54
N TYR A 109 -2.79 -16.35 4.15
CA TYR A 109 -2.22 -15.97 5.45
C TYR A 109 -2.66 -16.93 6.57
N GLU A 110 -3.95 -17.23 6.67
CA GLU A 110 -4.48 -18.16 7.68
C GLU A 110 -3.90 -19.57 7.53
N GLN A 111 -3.76 -20.06 6.29
CA GLN A 111 -3.12 -21.35 6.00
C GLN A 111 -1.64 -21.35 6.39
N TRP A 112 -0.91 -20.28 6.09
CA TRP A 112 0.48 -20.13 6.49
C TRP A 112 0.63 -20.12 8.01
N VAL A 113 -0.20 -19.35 8.72
CA VAL A 113 -0.22 -19.31 10.19
C VAL A 113 -0.46 -20.71 10.76
N ALA A 114 -1.51 -21.40 10.31
CA ALA A 114 -1.87 -22.72 10.82
C ALA A 114 -0.79 -23.79 10.55
N LYS A 115 -0.06 -23.67 9.43
CA LYS A 115 1.04 -24.58 9.09
C LYS A 115 2.32 -24.29 9.88
N THR A 116 2.60 -23.01 10.12
CA THR A 116 3.86 -22.56 10.74
C THR A 116 3.80 -22.63 12.27
N PHE A 117 2.61 -22.42 12.83
CA PHE A 117 2.38 -22.29 14.27
C PHE A 117 1.29 -23.26 14.73
N THR A 118 1.71 -24.43 15.23
CA THR A 118 0.79 -25.52 15.62
C THR A 118 0.42 -25.52 17.10
N ASP A 119 1.30 -25.03 17.97
CA ASP A 119 1.18 -25.17 19.44
C ASP A 119 1.54 -23.87 20.19
N CYS A 120 1.17 -22.73 19.62
CA CYS A 120 1.44 -21.40 20.17
C CYS A 120 0.28 -20.43 19.94
N ILE A 121 0.19 -19.41 20.79
CA ILE A 121 -0.68 -18.26 20.55
C ILE A 121 0.05 -17.32 19.59
N VAL A 122 -0.63 -16.90 18.53
CA VAL A 122 -0.09 -16.00 17.50
C VAL A 122 -0.76 -14.64 17.66
N HIS A 123 0.01 -13.64 18.08
CA HIS A 123 -0.42 -12.24 18.11
C HIS A 123 -0.17 -11.59 16.74
N SER A 124 -1.23 -11.35 15.98
CA SER A 124 -1.22 -10.68 14.69
C SER A 124 -1.51 -9.19 14.88
N TYR A 125 -0.50 -8.35 14.65
CA TYR A 125 -0.60 -6.91 14.86
C TYR A 125 -1.08 -6.21 13.59
N VAL A 126 -2.08 -5.33 13.73
CA VAL A 126 -2.72 -4.63 12.61
C VAL A 126 -2.67 -3.12 12.82
N GLY A 127 -2.21 -2.39 11.80
CA GLY A 127 -2.05 -0.94 11.81
C GLY A 127 -3.36 -0.19 11.53
N ILE A 128 -4.42 -0.43 12.31
CA ILE A 128 -5.61 0.43 12.30
C ILE A 128 -5.34 1.59 13.25
N ARG A 129 -5.45 2.83 12.75
CA ARG A 129 -5.16 4.02 13.55
C ARG A 129 -6.30 4.34 14.52
N ALA A 130 -6.00 5.07 15.59
CA ALA A 130 -6.99 5.50 16.58
C ALA A 130 -8.10 6.36 15.96
N ASP A 131 -7.75 7.23 15.00
CA ASP A 131 -8.69 8.09 14.26
C ASP A 131 -9.58 7.31 13.27
N GLU A 132 -9.31 6.03 13.03
CA GLU A 132 -10.12 5.16 12.17
C GLU A 132 -10.96 4.14 12.96
N ALA A 133 -10.85 4.11 14.30
CA ALA A 133 -11.37 3.03 15.14
C ALA A 133 -12.90 2.90 15.09
N ALA A 134 -13.63 3.99 14.86
CA ALA A 134 -15.08 3.97 14.74
C ALA A 134 -15.56 3.30 13.44
N ASP A 135 -14.79 3.47 12.35
CA ASP A 135 -15.21 3.10 10.99
C ASP A 135 -14.55 1.81 10.48
N ARG A 136 -13.46 1.39 11.13
CA ARG A 136 -12.67 0.22 10.73
C ARG A 136 -12.66 -0.85 11.81
N LYS A 137 -13.04 -2.06 11.43
CA LYS A 137 -12.90 -3.26 12.26
C LYS A 137 -11.77 -4.12 11.73
N GLY A 138 -11.01 -4.73 12.64
CA GLY A 138 -10.05 -5.75 12.26
C GLY A 138 -10.72 -7.03 11.78
N MET A 139 -9.90 -7.94 11.28
CA MET A 139 -10.37 -9.26 10.86
C MET A 139 -10.92 -10.03 12.06
N VAL A 140 -12.08 -10.65 11.89
CA VAL A 140 -12.60 -11.64 12.84
C VAL A 140 -12.05 -13.00 12.43
N THR A 141 -11.05 -13.48 13.14
CA THR A 141 -10.47 -14.81 12.94
C THR A 141 -11.36 -15.88 13.58
N ARG A 142 -11.47 -17.04 12.91
CA ARG A 142 -12.10 -18.25 13.47
C ARG A 142 -11.10 -19.14 14.19
N ASN A 143 -9.80 -18.91 14.01
CA ASN A 143 -8.75 -19.66 14.67
C ASN A 143 -8.58 -19.16 16.11
N PRO A 144 -8.85 -19.98 17.14
CA PRO A 144 -8.75 -19.56 18.54
C PRO A 144 -7.32 -19.29 19.01
N LEU A 145 -6.31 -19.74 18.25
CA LEU A 145 -4.89 -19.50 18.53
C LEU A 145 -4.36 -18.22 17.87
N LEU A 146 -5.16 -17.55 17.02
CA LEU A 146 -4.78 -16.30 16.36
C LEU A 146 -5.47 -15.14 17.08
N GLU A 147 -4.70 -14.26 17.70
CA GLU A 147 -5.19 -13.06 18.37
C GLU A 147 -4.83 -11.82 17.58
N THR A 148 -5.82 -11.01 17.21
CA THR A 148 -5.56 -9.73 16.53
C THR A 148 -5.34 -8.62 17.55
N ARG A 149 -4.27 -7.83 17.39
CA ARG A 149 -3.89 -6.71 18.28
C ARG A 149 -3.86 -5.39 17.52
N PHE A 150 -4.23 -4.28 18.16
CA PHE A 150 -4.34 -2.96 17.53
C PHE A 150 -3.54 -1.89 18.26
N PRO A 151 -2.19 -1.93 18.22
CA PRO A 151 -1.35 -1.07 19.05
C PRO A 151 -1.63 0.43 18.86
N PHE A 152 -1.94 0.87 17.64
CA PHE A 152 -2.23 2.27 17.39
C PHE A 152 -3.53 2.75 18.01
N ILE A 153 -4.55 1.88 18.12
CA ILE A 153 -5.79 2.22 18.84
C ILE A 153 -5.49 2.24 20.35
N GLU A 154 -4.80 1.21 20.84
CA GLU A 154 -4.44 1.05 22.25
C GLU A 154 -3.62 2.23 22.77
N ASP A 155 -2.72 2.78 21.94
CA ASP A 155 -1.81 3.88 22.28
C ASP A 155 -2.27 5.26 21.75
N GLY A 156 -3.45 5.34 21.13
CA GLY A 156 -4.02 6.62 20.68
C GLY A 156 -3.30 7.30 19.51
N LEU A 157 -2.63 6.53 18.65
CA LEU A 157 -1.85 7.05 17.52
C LEU A 157 -2.73 7.32 16.28
N ALA A 158 -2.66 8.54 15.77
CA ALA A 158 -3.41 8.99 14.60
C ALA A 158 -2.50 9.22 13.38
N LEU A 159 -3.08 9.64 12.25
CA LEU A 159 -2.35 9.83 10.98
C LEU A 159 -1.04 10.63 11.12
N LYS A 160 -1.07 11.74 11.86
CA LYS A 160 0.12 12.60 12.06
C LYS A 160 1.26 11.86 12.78
N ASP A 161 0.93 10.95 13.69
CA ASP A 161 1.92 10.13 14.40
C ASP A 161 2.52 9.08 13.46
N ILE A 162 1.71 8.50 12.58
CA ILE A 162 2.16 7.55 11.55
C ILE A 162 3.16 8.22 10.60
N GLU A 163 2.83 9.42 10.13
CA GLU A 163 3.71 10.19 9.26
C GLU A 163 5.03 10.56 9.95
N ARG A 164 4.97 10.92 11.25
CA ARG A 164 6.15 11.21 12.06
C ARG A 164 7.02 9.97 12.24
N LEU A 165 6.45 8.82 12.61
CA LEU A 165 7.19 7.55 12.76
C LEU A 165 7.94 7.16 11.48
N LEU A 166 7.31 7.33 10.31
CA LEU A 166 7.94 7.02 9.03
C LEU A 166 9.03 8.02 8.67
N THR A 167 8.82 9.30 8.95
CA THR A 167 9.81 10.35 8.67
C THR A 167 11.05 10.18 9.56
N ASP A 168 10.84 10.02 10.86
CA ASP A 168 11.92 9.93 11.86
C ASP A 168 12.75 8.65 11.72
N SER A 169 12.15 7.56 11.22
CA SER A 169 12.89 6.33 10.89
C SER A 169 13.70 6.40 9.60
N GLY A 170 13.53 7.46 8.80
CA GLY A 170 14.13 7.57 7.46
C GLY A 170 13.45 6.70 6.40
N LEU A 171 12.37 6.01 6.74
CA LEU A 171 11.61 5.16 5.81
C LEU A 171 10.71 5.98 4.87
N GLY A 172 10.17 7.09 5.35
CA GLY A 172 9.28 7.97 4.57
C GLY A 172 8.03 7.26 4.03
N LEU A 173 7.41 7.85 3.02
CA LEU A 173 6.25 7.28 2.34
C LEU A 173 6.66 6.52 1.06
N PRO A 174 5.89 5.50 0.65
CA PRO A 174 6.01 4.88 -0.67
C PRO A 174 5.86 5.89 -1.82
N SER A 175 6.59 5.67 -2.91
CA SER A 175 6.60 6.56 -4.08
C SER A 175 5.23 6.68 -4.78
N TYR A 176 4.42 5.63 -4.75
CA TYR A 176 3.06 5.69 -5.33
C TYR A 176 2.15 6.72 -4.65
N TYR A 177 2.48 7.21 -3.44
CA TYR A 177 1.70 8.27 -2.80
C TYR A 177 1.72 9.61 -3.56
N SER A 178 2.65 9.79 -4.49
CA SER A 178 2.70 10.95 -5.38
C SER A 178 1.50 11.03 -6.34
N TRP A 179 0.86 9.90 -6.66
CA TRP A 179 -0.23 9.83 -7.62
C TRP A 179 -1.43 8.99 -7.16
N ARG A 180 -1.29 8.25 -6.05
CA ARG A 180 -2.31 7.37 -5.45
C ARG A 180 -2.46 7.61 -3.94
N LYS A 181 -3.64 7.41 -3.37
CA LYS A 181 -3.91 7.64 -1.92
C LYS A 181 -3.73 6.40 -1.05
N ARG A 182 -3.82 5.21 -1.63
CA ARG A 182 -3.84 3.94 -0.90
C ARG A 182 -2.93 2.91 -1.52
N SER A 183 -2.34 2.08 -0.66
CA SER A 183 -1.66 0.86 -1.05
C SER A 183 -2.62 -0.17 -1.64
N GLY A 184 -2.07 -1.17 -2.32
CA GLY A 184 -2.78 -2.34 -2.80
C GLY A 184 -2.61 -2.57 -4.30
N CYS A 185 -3.33 -3.59 -4.79
CA CYS A 185 -3.23 -4.05 -6.16
C CYS A 185 -3.45 -2.93 -7.18
N TYR A 186 -2.84 -3.03 -8.35
CA TYR A 186 -2.89 -1.97 -9.37
C TYR A 186 -4.31 -1.68 -9.86
N PHE A 187 -5.24 -2.65 -9.79
CA PHE A 187 -6.64 -2.53 -10.19
C PHE A 187 -7.65 -2.43 -9.04
N CYS A 188 -7.23 -2.02 -7.84
CA CYS A 188 -8.14 -2.05 -6.69
C CYS A 188 -9.41 -1.21 -6.96
N PHE A 189 -10.60 -1.82 -6.85
CA PHE A 189 -11.92 -1.17 -7.05
C PHE A 189 -12.20 0.04 -6.13
N TYR A 190 -11.32 0.28 -5.16
CA TYR A 190 -11.31 1.45 -4.29
C TYR A 190 -10.57 2.66 -4.90
N GLN A 191 -9.95 2.52 -6.07
CA GLN A 191 -9.35 3.62 -6.80
C GLN A 191 -10.42 4.59 -7.28
N SER A 192 -10.18 5.88 -7.04
CA SER A 192 -10.93 6.95 -7.68
C SER A 192 -10.65 7.01 -9.18
N LYS A 193 -11.53 7.66 -9.95
CA LYS A 193 -11.31 7.91 -11.38
C LYS A 193 -9.96 8.59 -11.66
N ARG A 194 -9.55 9.52 -10.78
CA ARG A 194 -8.24 10.18 -10.86
C ARG A 194 -7.07 9.21 -10.63
N GLU A 195 -7.20 8.26 -9.71
CA GLU A 195 -6.17 7.24 -9.48
C GLU A 195 -6.09 6.24 -10.64
N TRP A 196 -7.22 5.93 -11.29
CA TRP A 196 -7.23 5.17 -12.55
C TRP A 196 -6.49 5.91 -13.67
N LEU A 197 -6.77 7.20 -13.86
CA LEU A 197 -6.01 8.02 -14.82
C LEU A 197 -4.54 8.21 -14.39
N GLY A 198 -4.25 8.17 -13.09
CA GLY A 198 -2.89 8.10 -12.56
C GLY A 198 -2.19 6.80 -12.96
N LEU A 199 -2.86 5.66 -12.79
CA LEU A 199 -2.35 4.36 -13.23
C LEU A 199 -2.04 4.38 -14.72
N TRP A 200 -2.93 4.92 -15.56
CA TRP A 200 -2.65 5.08 -17.00
C TRP A 200 -1.40 5.92 -17.29
N ARG A 201 -1.17 7.01 -16.55
CA ARG A 201 0.00 7.89 -16.75
C ARG A 201 1.31 7.26 -16.28
N HIS A 202 1.28 6.51 -15.19
CA HIS A 202 2.49 5.99 -14.54
C HIS A 202 2.81 4.54 -14.94
N HIS A 203 1.78 3.72 -15.19
CA HIS A 203 1.84 2.30 -15.52
C HIS A 203 0.79 1.94 -16.58
N PRO A 204 0.92 2.43 -17.82
CA PRO A 204 -0.09 2.26 -18.87
C PRO A 204 -0.37 0.80 -19.18
N ASP A 205 0.63 -0.07 -19.12
CA ASP A 205 0.51 -1.52 -19.30
C ASP A 205 -0.43 -2.14 -18.25
N LEU A 206 -0.30 -1.76 -16.98
CA LEU A 206 -1.17 -2.22 -15.91
C LEU A 206 -2.60 -1.67 -16.05
N TYR A 207 -2.76 -0.46 -16.59
CA TYR A 207 -4.07 0.09 -16.90
C TYR A 207 -4.79 -0.71 -18.00
N TYR A 208 -4.10 -0.99 -19.11
CA TYR A 208 -4.67 -1.77 -20.20
C TYR A 208 -4.96 -3.21 -19.77
N ARG A 209 -4.08 -3.81 -18.97
CA ARG A 209 -4.34 -5.12 -18.35
C ARG A 209 -5.57 -5.11 -17.45
N ALA A 210 -5.75 -4.07 -16.63
CA ALA A 210 -6.94 -3.92 -15.82
C ALA A 210 -8.21 -3.85 -16.69
N MET A 211 -8.15 -3.10 -17.79
CA MET A 211 -9.25 -2.94 -18.74
C MET A 211 -9.67 -4.26 -19.39
N GLU A 212 -8.71 -5.17 -19.67
CA GLU A 212 -9.00 -6.49 -20.24
C GLU A 212 -9.86 -7.38 -19.32
N TYR A 213 -9.87 -7.15 -18.01
CA TYR A 213 -10.71 -7.93 -17.09
C TYR A 213 -12.17 -7.46 -17.04
N GLU A 214 -12.48 -6.27 -17.58
CA GLU A 214 -13.85 -5.76 -17.56
C GLU A 214 -14.75 -6.57 -18.51
N THR A 215 -15.97 -6.86 -18.07
CA THR A 215 -17.02 -7.34 -18.97
C THR A 215 -18.06 -6.25 -19.13
N TYR A 216 -18.13 -5.69 -20.33
CA TYR A 216 -18.98 -4.53 -20.63
C TYR A 216 -19.85 -4.79 -21.86
N LEU A 217 -21.12 -5.15 -21.64
CA LEU A 217 -22.16 -5.35 -22.66
C LEU A 217 -23.44 -4.61 -22.18
N PRO A 218 -23.46 -3.27 -22.25
CA PRO A 218 -24.53 -2.45 -21.69
C PRO A 218 -25.90 -2.74 -22.33
N GLU A 219 -25.94 -3.08 -23.62
CA GLU A 219 -27.17 -3.43 -24.35
C GLU A 219 -27.84 -4.71 -23.83
N LYS A 220 -27.09 -5.55 -23.10
CA LYS A 220 -27.57 -6.77 -22.42
C LYS A 220 -27.65 -6.61 -20.91
N GLY A 221 -27.38 -5.42 -20.38
CA GLY A 221 -27.35 -5.13 -18.95
C GLY A 221 -26.20 -5.80 -18.19
N ILE A 222 -25.14 -6.24 -18.87
CA ILE A 222 -23.99 -6.91 -18.25
C ILE A 222 -22.87 -5.88 -18.10
N VAL A 223 -22.67 -5.43 -16.86
CA VAL A 223 -21.68 -4.39 -16.52
C VAL A 223 -20.88 -4.84 -15.30
N PHE A 224 -19.70 -5.40 -15.56
CA PHE A 224 -18.69 -5.72 -14.55
C PHE A 224 -17.45 -4.89 -14.85
N THR A 225 -17.47 -3.65 -14.37
CA THR A 225 -16.40 -2.65 -14.53
C THR A 225 -15.75 -2.33 -13.18
N TRP A 226 -14.51 -1.84 -13.21
CA TRP A 226 -13.80 -1.44 -12.00
C TRP A 226 -14.35 -0.16 -11.39
N CYS A 227 -14.78 0.76 -12.26
CA CYS A 227 -15.35 2.03 -11.87
C CYS A 227 -16.86 2.00 -12.01
N GLN A 228 -17.57 2.47 -10.97
CA GLN A 228 -19.03 2.50 -11.00
C GLN A 228 -19.52 3.48 -12.08
N GLY A 229 -20.32 2.96 -13.00
CA GLY A 229 -21.01 3.74 -14.03
C GLY A 229 -20.13 4.19 -15.21
N ILE A 230 -18.90 3.69 -15.32
CA ILE A 230 -18.02 3.92 -16.48
C ILE A 230 -17.01 2.78 -16.61
N SER A 231 -16.81 2.24 -17.80
CA SER A 231 -15.70 1.32 -18.09
C SER A 231 -14.36 2.07 -18.09
N LEU A 232 -13.23 1.38 -17.95
CA LEU A 232 -11.92 1.99 -18.11
C LEU A 232 -11.71 2.52 -19.54
N GLY A 233 -12.23 1.82 -20.55
CA GLY A 233 -12.21 2.30 -21.93
C GLY A 233 -12.88 3.68 -22.08
N GLU A 234 -14.13 3.79 -21.61
CA GLU A 234 -14.87 5.06 -21.64
C GLU A 234 -14.22 6.14 -20.75
N LEU A 235 -13.64 5.75 -19.60
CA LEU A 235 -12.93 6.68 -18.72
C LEU A 235 -11.71 7.30 -19.42
N LEU A 236 -10.97 6.51 -20.20
CA LEU A 236 -9.81 6.98 -20.94
C LEU A 236 -10.19 7.90 -22.11
N GLU A 237 -11.30 7.59 -22.80
CA GLU A 237 -11.89 8.46 -23.84
C GLU A 237 -12.30 9.82 -23.25
N LYS A 238 -12.95 9.81 -22.08
CA LYS A 238 -13.45 11.01 -21.39
C LYS A 238 -12.46 11.57 -20.36
N ARG A 239 -11.17 11.24 -20.47
CA ARG A 239 -10.16 11.59 -19.45
C ARG A 239 -10.09 13.09 -19.14
N ASP A 240 -10.38 13.93 -20.14
CA ASP A 240 -10.29 15.39 -20.00
C ASP A 240 -11.39 15.94 -19.07
N ASP A 241 -12.56 15.29 -19.02
CA ASP A 241 -13.66 15.64 -18.10
C ASP A 241 -13.28 15.41 -16.62
N PHE A 242 -12.36 14.46 -16.38
CA PHE A 242 -11.92 14.07 -15.03
C PHE A 242 -10.55 14.64 -14.66
N ALA A 243 -9.88 15.33 -15.58
CA ALA A 243 -8.55 15.90 -15.37
C ALA A 243 -8.56 17.25 -14.61
N ILE A 244 -9.71 17.93 -14.50
CA ILE A 244 -9.78 19.37 -14.19
C ILE A 244 -10.33 19.73 -12.79
N LEU A 245 -10.84 18.81 -11.97
CA LEU A 245 -11.32 19.19 -10.63
C LEU A 245 -10.14 19.39 -9.65
N PRO A 246 -9.94 20.60 -9.08
CA PRO A 246 -8.95 20.82 -8.03
C PRO A 246 -9.32 19.96 -6.81
N GLU A 247 -8.34 19.36 -6.14
CA GLU A 247 -8.61 18.80 -4.81
C GLU A 247 -8.83 19.96 -3.84
N GLU A 248 -10.04 20.10 -3.30
CA GLU A 248 -10.19 20.75 -2.00
C GLU A 248 -9.37 19.94 -0.98
N GLY A 249 -8.33 20.56 -0.43
CA GLY A 249 -7.69 20.10 0.81
C GLY A 249 -6.44 19.23 0.69
N LYS A 250 -5.42 19.65 -0.07
CA LYS A 250 -4.04 19.23 0.23
C LYS A 250 -3.12 20.42 0.45
N ASN A 251 -2.67 20.53 1.70
CA ASN A 251 -1.45 21.23 2.06
C ASN A 251 -0.30 20.60 1.25
N ASN A 252 0.37 21.40 0.43
CA ASN A 252 1.69 21.08 -0.09
C ASN A 252 2.65 20.97 1.10
N THR A 253 2.83 19.78 1.64
CA THR A 253 4.07 19.46 2.35
C THR A 253 5.08 19.05 1.30
N GLU A 254 5.82 20.04 0.78
CA GLU A 254 7.12 19.77 0.19
C GLU A 254 7.96 19.07 1.27
N TYR A 255 8.21 17.77 1.07
CA TYR A 255 9.12 17.02 1.92
C TYR A 255 10.55 17.49 1.64
N THR A 256 11.00 18.51 2.38
CA THR A 256 12.42 18.84 2.45
C THR A 256 13.13 17.74 3.21
N VAL A 257 13.98 16.98 2.52
CA VAL A 257 14.91 16.03 3.15
C VAL A 257 15.79 16.82 4.12
N SER A 258 15.68 16.52 5.41
CA SER A 258 16.50 17.18 6.44
C SER A 258 18.00 16.90 6.18
N PRO A 259 18.88 17.93 6.22
CA PRO A 259 20.33 17.76 6.07
C PRO A 259 20.97 16.85 7.13
N ASP A 260 20.27 16.54 8.21
CA ASP A 260 20.76 15.72 9.32
C ASP A 260 20.49 14.22 9.20
N ASN A 261 20.19 13.76 7.98
CA ASN A 261 19.99 12.33 7.74
C ASN A 261 21.32 11.57 7.97
N LYS A 262 21.36 10.73 9.01
CA LYS A 262 22.55 9.93 9.38
C LYS A 262 23.07 9.08 8.22
N LEU A 263 22.21 8.66 7.30
CA LEU A 263 22.57 7.96 6.07
C LEU A 263 23.43 8.80 5.11
N ILE A 264 23.18 10.10 4.98
CA ILE A 264 23.98 11.00 4.13
C ILE A 264 25.37 11.23 4.76
N LYS A 265 25.44 11.35 6.09
CA LYS A 265 26.73 11.41 6.82
C LYS A 265 27.54 10.13 6.63
N THR A 266 26.92 8.95 6.70
CA THR A 266 27.63 7.68 6.47
C THR A 266 28.10 7.54 5.01
N LEU A 267 27.31 7.97 4.03
CA LEU A 267 27.68 7.91 2.61
C LEU A 267 28.74 8.96 2.22
N SER A 268 28.75 10.13 2.84
CA SER A 268 29.80 11.14 2.61
C SER A 268 31.17 10.73 3.18
N HIS A 269 31.19 9.91 4.23
CA HIS A 269 32.42 9.30 4.74
C HIS A 269 32.94 8.15 3.87
N ILE A 270 32.07 7.45 3.15
CA ILE A 270 32.48 6.38 2.21
C ILE A 270 33.14 6.98 0.95
N ASN A 271 32.74 8.18 0.53
CA ASN A 271 33.29 8.86 -0.66
C ASN A 271 34.62 9.60 -0.44
N GLN A 272 35.27 9.45 0.73
CA GLN A 272 36.63 9.96 0.96
C GLN A 272 37.73 8.89 0.78
N GLY A 273 37.36 7.68 0.34
CA GLY A 273 38.28 6.54 0.20
C GLY A 273 38.21 5.86 -1.18
N GLY A 274 38.32 6.60 -2.27
CA GLY A 274 38.39 6.00 -3.61
C GLY A 274 38.49 7.04 -4.72
N GLY A 275 39.71 7.23 -5.25
CA GLY A 275 39.93 8.07 -6.42
C GLY A 275 39.32 7.46 -7.68
N GLY A 276 38.63 8.27 -8.47
CA GLY A 276 38.09 7.89 -9.78
C GLY A 276 37.00 8.84 -10.26
N SER A 277 37.39 9.75 -11.15
CA SER A 277 36.60 10.84 -11.73
C SER A 277 35.28 10.42 -12.42
N ASN A 278 34.18 11.09 -12.09
CA ASN A 278 33.22 11.64 -13.05
C ASN A 278 32.29 12.64 -12.34
N SER A 279 32.50 13.94 -12.60
CA SER A 279 31.73 15.04 -12.04
C SER A 279 30.41 15.24 -12.79
N VAL A 280 29.28 15.08 -12.11
CA VAL A 280 27.99 15.64 -12.54
C VAL A 280 27.69 16.82 -11.63
N SER A 281 27.82 18.04 -12.17
CA SER A 281 27.50 19.28 -11.47
C SER A 281 25.98 19.52 -11.48
N VAL A 282 25.37 19.57 -10.29
CA VAL A 282 23.98 20.03 -10.11
C VAL A 282 24.03 21.47 -9.61
N SER A 283 23.62 22.41 -10.44
CA SER A 283 23.53 23.84 -10.14
C SER A 283 22.30 24.11 -9.27
N ILE A 284 22.50 24.61 -8.05
CA ILE A 284 21.42 25.06 -7.15
C ILE A 284 21.26 26.58 -7.33
N THR A 285 20.19 27.01 -8.00
CA THR A 285 19.77 28.42 -8.01
C THR A 285 18.91 28.72 -6.78
N THR A 286 19.42 29.55 -5.88
CA THR A 286 18.65 30.16 -4.80
C THR A 286 17.93 31.40 -5.33
N ARG A 287 16.60 31.42 -5.31
CA ARG A 287 15.81 32.66 -5.48
C ARG A 287 15.53 33.24 -4.11
N SER A 288 16.09 34.42 -3.84
CA SER A 288 15.79 35.24 -2.68
C SER A 288 14.51 36.03 -2.92
N ASP A 289 13.50 35.81 -2.09
CA ASP A 289 12.30 36.64 -2.00
C ASP A 289 12.66 38.05 -1.50
N GLY A 290 12.26 39.07 -2.27
CA GLY A 290 12.43 40.47 -1.94
C GLY A 290 11.16 41.25 -2.23
N ARG A 291 10.21 41.22 -1.30
CA ARG A 291 9.06 42.15 -1.27
C ARG A 291 9.56 43.56 -0.90
N LYS A 292 9.39 44.54 -1.80
CA LYS A 292 9.19 45.95 -1.43
C LYS A 292 8.16 46.61 -2.35
N THR A 293 7.36 47.45 -1.72
CA THR A 293 6.13 48.13 -2.10
C THR A 293 6.33 49.47 -2.81
N ALA A 294 5.31 49.88 -3.60
CA ALA A 294 4.94 51.25 -4.01
C ALA A 294 5.93 51.96 -4.98
N GLU A 295 5.58 52.75 -5.99
CA GLU A 295 4.48 53.71 -6.23
C GLU A 295 4.36 53.95 -7.75
N ALA A 296 3.20 54.44 -8.21
CA ALA A 296 2.93 54.88 -9.59
C ALA A 296 3.59 56.26 -9.87
N PRO A 297 3.69 56.70 -11.14
CA PRO A 297 2.51 57.19 -11.88
C PRO A 297 2.10 56.35 -13.09
#